data_AF-A0A960IP24-F1
#
_entry.id   AF-A0A960IP24-F1
#
_cell.length_a   1.000
_cell.length_b   1.000
_cell.length_c   1.000
_cell.angle_alpha   90.00
_cell.angle_beta   90.00
_cell.angle_gamma   90.00
#
_symmetry.space_group_name_H-M   'P 1'
#
loop_
_entity.id
_entity.type
_entity.pdbx_description
1 polymer ?
#
loop_
_entity_poly.entity_id
_entity_poly.type
_entity_poly.pdbx_seq_one_letter_code
_entity_poly.pdbx_strand_id
1 'polypeptide(L)'
;GDPILDPEGNPDTSFLVQVPADTPFTFQTLDRNGLVLNMAQTWHQVRPGEMRADCGGCHAHGQLPLAFATTAAALPDYPIADLSKDTPLLTRNADGTPGLSVAHVPAVAVEFLRDVRPLLQRSCVPCHQGGAAAPGKLDLGDLAPVGGLPGDYRRLAADSDATWGHPPVIPNGTWRQTNASRYVRAFQSRRSLLVWKLFGERLDGWTNADHPTESVPGDPGTLPAGADPNAADLDYTGDIMPPPGAPVPPLTSEERLTIVRWIDLGCPIDTGAGADAPYGWLLDDQRPALALSLPRPGANETPVDRIRIGVADGDSGVDLATLSLRADFEVSGRPAGSELADLASAVADGVYEVAFGSPLPPRLGLHVDAEVRDVQGNVTRVRRAFATFLPLFADDFERGHTLRWSATSSSP
;
A
#
# COMPACT_ATOMS: atom_id res chain seq x y z
N GLY A 1 22.39 -14.19 8.33
CA GLY A 1 23.69 -14.15 7.63
C GLY A 1 24.28 -12.77 7.80
N ASP A 2 25.52 -12.58 7.39
CA ASP A 2 26.13 -11.26 7.33
C ASP A 2 25.37 -10.40 6.29
N PRO A 3 25.24 -9.07 6.52
CA PRO A 3 24.58 -8.20 5.56
C PRO A 3 25.35 -8.16 4.24
N ILE A 4 24.63 -8.19 3.13
CA ILE A 4 25.18 -7.80 1.82
C ILE A 4 25.52 -6.33 1.93
N LEU A 5 26.72 -5.94 1.49
CA LEU A 5 27.15 -4.54 1.53
C LEU A 5 27.01 -3.90 0.14
N ASP A 6 26.59 -2.64 0.13
CA ASP A 6 26.59 -1.80 -1.05
C ASP A 6 28.02 -1.32 -1.41
N PRO A 7 28.23 -0.65 -2.56
CA PRO A 7 29.55 -0.15 -2.97
C PRO A 7 30.16 0.89 -2.01
N GLU A 8 29.38 1.47 -1.10
CA GLU A 8 29.82 2.44 -0.10
C GLU A 8 30.19 1.76 1.24
N GLY A 9 29.96 0.44 1.36
CA GLY A 9 30.24 -0.37 2.53
C GLY A 9 29.12 -0.41 3.56
N ASN A 10 27.93 0.11 3.24
CA ASN A 10 26.75 0.04 4.11
C ASN A 10 25.95 -1.24 3.83
N PRO A 11 25.13 -1.73 4.77
CA PRO A 11 24.17 -2.80 4.48
C PRO A 11 23.25 -2.41 3.33
N ASP A 12 23.23 -3.22 2.28
CA ASP A 12 22.38 -3.01 1.11
C ASP A 12 20.92 -3.29 1.46
N THR A 13 20.10 -2.24 1.44
CA THR A 13 18.65 -2.30 1.68
C THR A 13 17.84 -2.09 0.41
N SER A 14 18.44 -2.30 -0.76
CA SER A 14 17.74 -2.19 -2.05
C SER A 14 16.71 -3.31 -2.20
N PHE A 15 15.63 -3.01 -2.91
CA PHE A 15 14.59 -3.97 -3.25
C PHE A 15 14.04 -3.70 -4.64
N LEU A 16 13.52 -4.76 -5.27
CA LEU A 16 12.77 -4.69 -6.51
C LEU A 16 11.53 -5.59 -6.37
N VAL A 17 10.36 -5.03 -6.68
CA VAL A 17 9.07 -5.73 -6.57
C VAL A 17 8.23 -5.43 -7.79
N GLN A 18 7.37 -6.38 -8.15
CA GLN A 18 6.29 -6.19 -9.11
C GLN A 18 5.03 -5.80 -8.34
N VAL A 19 4.32 -4.80 -8.84
CA VAL A 19 3.07 -4.27 -8.26
C VAL A 19 2.00 -4.17 -9.34
N PRO A 20 0.70 -4.15 -8.98
CA PRO A 20 -0.36 -3.83 -9.92
C PRO A 20 -0.12 -2.47 -10.59
N ALA A 21 -0.18 -2.43 -11.92
CA ALA A 21 -0.09 -1.19 -12.66
C ALA A 21 -1.36 -0.35 -12.46
N ASP A 22 -1.24 0.97 -12.63
CA ASP A 22 -2.34 1.92 -12.48
C ASP A 22 -3.04 1.90 -11.10
N THR A 23 -2.52 1.18 -10.11
CA THR A 23 -2.99 1.17 -8.71
C THR A 23 -2.14 2.14 -7.86
N PRO A 24 -2.77 3.04 -7.08
CA PRO A 24 -2.04 3.91 -6.17
C PRO A 24 -1.48 3.09 -4.99
N PHE A 25 -0.22 3.33 -4.63
CA PHE A 25 0.40 2.72 -3.46
C PHE A 25 1.27 3.71 -2.71
N THR A 26 1.53 3.40 -1.44
CA THR A 26 2.61 3.99 -0.65
C THR A 26 3.41 2.84 -0.03
N PHE A 27 4.55 3.14 0.57
CA PHE A 27 5.38 2.15 1.23
C PHE A 27 5.98 2.69 2.52
N GLN A 28 6.23 1.75 3.42
CA GLN A 28 6.82 1.99 4.73
C GLN A 28 8.03 1.06 4.88
N THR A 29 9.11 1.58 5.44
CA THR A 29 10.23 0.73 5.87
C THR A 29 9.91 0.18 7.25
N LEU A 30 10.28 -1.07 7.50
CA LEU A 30 10.03 -1.75 8.77
C LEU A 30 11.36 -2.05 9.46
N ASP A 31 11.38 -1.97 10.78
CA ASP A 31 12.50 -2.53 11.54
C ASP A 31 12.40 -4.06 11.68
N ARG A 32 13.39 -4.66 12.33
CA ARG A 32 13.44 -6.10 12.62
C ARG A 32 12.24 -6.63 13.42
N ASN A 33 11.50 -5.75 14.09
CA ASN A 33 10.34 -6.11 14.89
C ASN A 33 9.03 -5.99 14.09
N GLY A 34 9.07 -5.45 12.87
CA GLY A 34 7.91 -5.23 12.01
C GLY A 34 7.24 -3.88 12.21
N LEU A 35 7.91 -2.92 12.85
CA LEU A 35 7.35 -1.60 13.15
C LEU A 35 7.88 -0.56 12.16
N VAL A 36 6.98 0.29 11.67
CA VAL A 36 7.31 1.38 10.73
C VAL A 36 8.44 2.26 11.24
N LEU A 37 9.53 2.36 10.48
CA LEU A 37 10.66 3.29 10.69
C LEU A 37 10.35 4.66 10.07
N ASN A 38 10.01 4.64 8.79
CA ASN A 38 9.59 5.81 8.04
C ASN A 38 8.59 5.40 6.96
N MET A 39 7.84 6.39 6.48
CA MET A 39 6.84 6.17 5.44
C MET A 39 6.99 7.21 4.33
N ALA A 40 6.69 6.80 3.10
CA ALA A 40 6.46 7.74 2.02
C ALA A 40 5.12 8.46 2.26
N GLN A 41 5.15 9.78 2.42
CA GLN A 41 3.95 10.61 2.62
C GLN A 41 3.33 11.08 1.30
N THR A 42 3.44 10.27 0.25
CA THR A 42 2.92 10.57 -1.09
C THR A 42 2.49 9.29 -1.79
N TRP A 43 1.54 9.43 -2.70
CA TRP A 43 1.06 8.34 -3.54
C TRP A 43 2.02 8.10 -4.70
N HIS A 44 2.31 6.83 -4.94
CA HIS A 44 3.08 6.32 -6.07
C HIS A 44 2.16 5.48 -6.95
N GLN A 45 2.54 5.35 -8.22
CA GLN A 45 1.84 4.56 -9.21
C GLN A 45 2.83 4.26 -10.34
N VAL A 46 2.75 3.08 -10.93
CA VAL A 46 3.47 2.73 -12.16
C VAL A 46 2.49 2.42 -13.28
N ARG A 47 2.83 2.77 -14.52
CA ARG A 47 2.07 2.40 -15.71
C ARG A 47 2.33 0.95 -16.12
N PRO A 48 1.46 0.34 -16.92
CA PRO A 48 1.70 -1.02 -17.43
C PRO A 48 3.05 -1.15 -18.14
N GLY A 49 3.91 -2.02 -17.62
CA GLY A 49 5.27 -2.25 -18.12
C GLY A 49 6.30 -1.18 -17.76
N GLU A 50 5.94 -0.18 -16.94
CA GLU A 50 6.88 0.80 -16.41
C GLU A 50 7.72 0.19 -15.28
N MET A 51 9.02 0.48 -15.28
CA MET A 51 9.92 0.18 -14.16
C MET A 51 10.42 1.51 -13.59
N ARG A 52 10.26 1.70 -12.27
CA ARG A 52 10.82 2.83 -11.53
C ARG A 52 11.84 2.33 -10.52
N ALA A 53 13.12 2.42 -10.90
CA ALA A 53 14.26 1.96 -10.09
C ALA A 53 15.27 3.09 -9.82
N ASP A 54 14.86 4.35 -10.00
CA ASP A 54 15.71 5.55 -9.98
C ASP A 54 15.44 6.48 -8.79
N CYS A 55 14.70 6.00 -7.78
CA CYS A 55 14.39 6.77 -6.58
C CYS A 55 15.63 7.08 -5.71
N GLY A 56 16.68 6.24 -5.77
CA GLY A 56 17.99 6.52 -5.17
C GLY A 56 18.06 6.53 -3.65
N GLY A 57 16.92 6.46 -2.96
CA GLY A 57 16.80 6.42 -1.50
C GLY A 57 15.45 6.95 -1.02
N CYS A 58 15.11 6.71 0.25
CA CYS A 58 13.87 7.22 0.84
C CYS A 58 13.97 8.74 1.11
N HIS A 59 13.33 9.56 0.28
CA HIS A 59 13.28 11.03 0.46
C HIS A 59 14.68 11.70 0.43
N ALA A 60 15.60 11.14 -0.36
CA ALA A 60 17.01 11.50 -0.41
C ALA A 60 17.34 12.69 -1.34
N HIS A 61 16.54 13.77 -1.31
CA HIS A 61 16.72 14.92 -2.21
C HIS A 61 18.03 15.70 -2.02
N GLY A 62 18.70 15.52 -0.88
CA GLY A 62 19.94 16.23 -0.53
C GLY A 62 21.22 15.45 -0.81
N GLN A 63 21.14 14.26 -1.42
CA GLN A 63 22.28 13.38 -1.66
C GLN A 63 22.28 12.85 -3.09
N LEU A 64 23.47 12.51 -3.59
CA LEU A 64 23.59 11.83 -4.87
C LEU A 64 23.02 10.40 -4.71
N PRO A 65 22.11 9.96 -5.59
CA PRO A 65 21.54 8.64 -5.48
C PRO A 65 22.58 7.57 -5.80
N LEU A 66 22.58 6.47 -5.05
CA LEU A 66 23.33 5.27 -5.42
C LEU A 66 22.78 4.71 -6.73
N ALA A 67 23.65 4.36 -7.67
CA ALA A 67 23.21 3.83 -8.96
C ALA A 67 22.60 2.44 -8.77
N PHE A 68 21.33 2.27 -9.16
CA PHE A 68 20.61 1.00 -8.98
C PHE A 68 21.38 -0.22 -9.50
N ALA A 69 22.04 -0.10 -10.66
CA ALA A 69 22.85 -1.16 -11.26
C ALA A 69 24.01 -1.68 -10.37
N THR A 70 24.31 -1.00 -9.27
CA THR A 70 25.36 -1.37 -8.31
C THR A 70 24.82 -1.98 -7.00
N THR A 71 23.50 -2.15 -6.88
CA THR A 71 22.85 -2.71 -5.69
C THR A 71 22.51 -4.19 -5.87
N ALA A 72 22.24 -4.87 -4.75
CA ALA A 72 21.80 -6.27 -4.71
C ALA A 72 20.51 -6.48 -5.53
N ALA A 73 19.57 -5.54 -5.48
CA ALA A 73 18.31 -5.59 -6.24
C ALA A 73 18.46 -5.54 -7.76
N ALA A 74 19.63 -5.16 -8.29
CA ALA A 74 19.92 -5.16 -9.72
C ALA A 74 20.63 -6.44 -10.21
N LEU A 75 20.93 -7.38 -9.32
CA LEU A 75 21.56 -8.64 -9.72
C LEU A 75 20.62 -9.46 -10.63
N PRO A 76 21.13 -10.14 -11.67
CA PRO A 76 20.29 -10.88 -12.61
C PRO A 76 19.43 -11.99 -12.00
N ASP A 77 19.85 -12.53 -10.85
CA ASP A 77 19.19 -13.59 -10.10
C ASP A 77 18.44 -13.08 -8.85
N TYR A 78 18.29 -11.75 -8.71
CA TYR A 78 17.52 -11.18 -7.61
C TYR A 78 16.06 -11.64 -7.66
N PRO A 79 15.52 -12.22 -6.57
CA PRO A 79 14.14 -12.67 -6.53
C PRO A 79 13.18 -11.47 -6.47
N ILE A 80 12.41 -11.26 -7.53
CA ILE A 80 11.39 -10.21 -7.59
C ILE A 80 10.09 -10.76 -6.99
N ALA A 81 9.64 -10.16 -5.88
CA ALA A 81 8.35 -10.50 -5.29
C ALA A 81 7.21 -9.89 -6.12
N ASP A 82 6.19 -10.69 -6.41
CA ASP A 82 5.00 -10.25 -7.14
C ASP A 82 3.86 -9.92 -6.17
N LEU A 83 3.79 -8.64 -5.80
CA LEU A 83 2.81 -8.12 -4.84
C LEU A 83 1.41 -7.99 -5.44
N SER A 84 1.22 -8.34 -6.72
CA SER A 84 -0.11 -8.47 -7.32
C SER A 84 -0.79 -9.81 -7.01
N LYS A 85 -0.11 -10.72 -6.31
CA LYS A 85 -0.61 -12.05 -5.96
C LYS A 85 -0.32 -12.46 -4.53
N ASP A 86 0.90 -12.17 -4.09
CA ASP A 86 1.42 -12.64 -2.82
C ASP A 86 1.80 -11.45 -1.95
N THR A 87 1.27 -11.42 -0.73
CA THR A 87 1.64 -10.44 0.29
C THR A 87 2.62 -11.07 1.28
N PRO A 88 3.93 -10.77 1.19
CA PRO A 88 4.90 -11.15 2.21
C PRO A 88 4.68 -10.33 3.48
N LEU A 89 4.49 -11.01 4.61
CA LEU A 89 4.29 -10.42 5.92
C LEU A 89 5.44 -10.79 6.86
N LEU A 90 6.06 -9.79 7.47
CA LEU A 90 7.04 -10.02 8.52
C LEU A 90 6.35 -10.69 9.72
N THR A 91 6.91 -11.81 10.20
CA THR A 91 6.45 -12.60 11.35
C THR A 91 7.61 -12.81 12.33
N ARG A 92 7.39 -13.56 13.40
CA ARG A 92 8.45 -14.06 14.28
C ARG A 92 8.52 -15.58 14.25
N ASN A 93 9.72 -16.09 14.07
CA ASN A 93 10.03 -17.49 14.25
C ASN A 93 9.87 -17.90 15.73
N ALA A 94 9.82 -19.21 15.99
CA ALA A 94 9.69 -19.76 17.35
C ALA A 94 10.82 -19.34 18.29
N ASP A 95 12.02 -19.04 17.75
CA ASP A 95 13.18 -18.53 18.49
C ASP A 95 13.17 -17.00 18.70
N GLY A 96 12.11 -16.32 18.24
CA GLY A 96 11.93 -14.88 18.36
C GLY A 96 12.61 -14.05 17.25
N THR A 97 13.35 -14.69 16.35
CA THR A 97 13.99 -14.00 15.21
C THR A 97 12.96 -13.56 14.16
N PRO A 98 13.27 -12.54 13.35
CA PRO A 98 12.39 -12.13 12.25
C PRO A 98 12.20 -13.28 11.25
N GLY A 99 10.96 -13.54 10.86
CA GLY A 99 10.59 -14.51 9.84
C GLY A 99 9.70 -13.89 8.77
N LEU A 100 9.35 -14.67 7.76
CA LEU A 100 8.41 -14.27 6.72
C LEU A 100 7.28 -15.30 6.59
N SER A 101 6.04 -14.81 6.54
CA SER A 101 4.86 -15.58 6.14
C SER A 101 4.33 -14.99 4.85
N VAL A 102 3.89 -15.82 3.91
CA VAL A 102 3.33 -15.36 2.63
C VAL A 102 1.84 -15.63 2.62
N ALA A 103 1.04 -14.58 2.43
CA ALA A 103 -0.38 -14.71 2.15
C ALA A 103 -0.59 -14.70 0.64
N HIS A 104 -1.29 -15.70 0.10
CA HIS A 104 -1.57 -15.81 -1.34
C HIS A 104 -2.78 -14.96 -1.76
N VAL A 105 -2.69 -13.67 -1.45
CA VAL A 105 -3.65 -12.61 -1.81
C VAL A 105 -2.88 -11.32 -2.13
N PRO A 106 -3.40 -10.46 -3.02
CA PRO A 106 -2.71 -9.24 -3.45
C PRO A 106 -2.55 -8.22 -2.31
N ALA A 107 -3.50 -8.18 -1.37
CA ALA A 107 -3.45 -7.33 -0.20
C ALA A 107 -4.01 -8.03 1.03
N VAL A 108 -3.40 -7.76 2.19
CA VAL A 108 -3.91 -8.18 3.50
C VAL A 108 -4.41 -6.95 4.24
N ALA A 109 -5.73 -6.81 4.33
CA ALA A 109 -6.35 -5.78 5.16
C ALA A 109 -6.30 -6.19 6.64
N VAL A 110 -6.01 -5.25 7.53
CA VAL A 110 -6.20 -5.39 8.98
C VAL A 110 -7.08 -4.25 9.44
N GLU A 111 -8.20 -4.53 10.12
CA GLU A 111 -9.12 -3.52 10.62
C GLU A 111 -9.62 -3.80 12.04
N PHE A 112 -10.14 -2.77 12.70
CA PHE A 112 -10.42 -2.80 14.13
C PHE A 112 -11.45 -3.86 14.56
N LEU A 113 -12.61 -3.96 13.91
CA LEU A 113 -13.72 -4.77 14.41
C LEU A 113 -13.47 -6.28 14.28
N ARG A 114 -12.92 -6.70 13.14
CA ARG A 114 -12.63 -8.10 12.75
C ARG A 114 -11.35 -8.60 13.38
N ASP A 115 -10.28 -7.79 13.38
CA ASP A 115 -8.93 -8.30 13.67
C ASP A 115 -8.41 -7.85 15.05
N VAL A 116 -8.76 -6.64 15.52
CA VAL A 116 -8.19 -6.08 16.77
C VAL A 116 -9.12 -6.27 17.96
N ARG A 117 -10.40 -5.92 17.83
CA ARG A 117 -11.38 -5.99 18.92
C ARG A 117 -11.44 -7.39 19.55
N PRO A 118 -11.46 -8.52 18.80
CA PRO A 118 -11.48 -9.84 19.43
C PRO A 118 -10.28 -10.10 20.34
N LEU A 119 -9.10 -9.57 19.99
CA LEU A 119 -7.89 -9.65 20.80
C LEU A 119 -8.03 -8.84 22.09
N LEU A 120 -8.56 -7.62 21.99
CA LEU A 120 -8.82 -6.74 23.14
C LEU A 120 -9.87 -7.34 24.08
N GLN A 121 -10.98 -7.85 23.53
CA GLN A 121 -12.06 -8.46 24.32
C GLN A 121 -11.56 -9.67 25.11
N ARG A 122 -10.71 -10.51 24.49
CA ARG A 122 -10.16 -11.70 25.14
C ARG A 122 -9.07 -11.37 26.17
N SER A 123 -8.17 -10.43 25.84
CA SER A 123 -6.88 -10.31 26.54
C SER A 123 -6.72 -9.00 27.32
N CYS A 124 -7.65 -8.05 27.18
CA CYS A 124 -7.55 -6.72 27.80
C CYS A 124 -8.81 -6.35 28.61
N VAL A 125 -10.01 -6.51 28.03
CA VAL A 125 -11.29 -6.06 28.63
C VAL A 125 -11.55 -6.58 30.04
N PRO A 126 -11.22 -7.84 30.41
CA PRO A 126 -11.45 -8.31 31.77
C PRO A 126 -10.82 -7.43 32.87
N CYS A 127 -9.74 -6.70 32.56
CA CYS A 127 -9.12 -5.72 33.45
C CYS A 127 -9.39 -4.26 33.02
N HIS A 128 -9.50 -4.00 31.73
CA HIS A 128 -9.70 -2.67 31.14
C HIS A 128 -11.18 -2.36 30.90
N GLN A 129 -11.97 -2.32 31.97
CA GLN A 129 -13.39 -1.99 31.94
C GLN A 129 -13.79 -1.16 33.17
N GLY A 130 -14.94 -0.47 33.11
CA GLY A 130 -15.47 0.30 34.25
C GLY A 130 -15.09 1.79 34.23
N GLY A 131 -14.94 2.38 33.05
CA GLY A 131 -14.68 3.80 32.86
C GLY A 131 -13.31 4.25 33.39
N ALA A 132 -13.27 5.42 34.03
CA ALA A 132 -12.04 6.05 34.49
C ALA A 132 -11.29 5.28 35.60
N ALA A 133 -11.92 4.27 36.20
CA ALA A 133 -11.27 3.38 37.18
C ALA A 133 -10.42 2.28 36.51
N ALA A 134 -10.61 2.03 35.21
CA ALA A 134 -9.82 1.05 34.48
C ALA A 134 -8.33 1.44 34.47
N PRO A 135 -7.40 0.47 34.49
CA PRO A 135 -5.97 0.76 34.44
C PRO A 135 -5.60 1.65 33.25
N GLY A 136 -4.75 2.63 33.51
CA GLY A 136 -4.36 3.65 32.52
C GLY A 136 -5.50 4.59 32.10
N LYS A 137 -6.67 4.55 32.75
CA LYS A 137 -7.91 5.24 32.34
C LYS A 137 -8.40 4.83 30.95
N LEU A 138 -8.12 3.59 30.55
CA LEU A 138 -8.55 3.02 29.28
C LEU A 138 -9.61 1.94 29.51
N ASP A 139 -10.85 2.26 29.17
CA ASP A 139 -11.98 1.33 29.20
C ASP A 139 -12.30 0.86 27.77
N LEU A 140 -11.92 -0.40 27.49
CA LEU A 140 -12.10 -1.12 26.23
C LEU A 140 -13.39 -1.97 26.23
N GLY A 141 -14.11 -2.02 27.36
CA GLY A 141 -15.35 -2.77 27.50
C GLY A 141 -16.59 -1.98 27.08
N ASP A 142 -16.48 -0.66 26.94
CA ASP A 142 -17.59 0.17 26.50
C ASP A 142 -17.76 0.15 24.98
N LEU A 143 -18.83 -0.47 24.52
CA LEU A 143 -19.17 -0.56 23.11
C LEU A 143 -20.22 0.48 22.70
N ALA A 144 -20.67 1.34 23.63
CA ALA A 144 -21.69 2.33 23.33
C ALA A 144 -21.21 3.29 22.22
N PRO A 145 -22.04 3.57 21.21
CA PRO A 145 -21.63 4.41 20.11
C PRO A 145 -21.45 5.87 20.57
N VAL A 146 -20.33 6.47 20.20
CA VAL A 146 -20.00 7.88 20.45
C VAL A 146 -19.55 8.50 19.14
N GLY A 147 -20.36 9.42 18.60
CA GLY A 147 -20.05 10.08 17.32
C GLY A 147 -20.01 9.12 16.13
N GLY A 148 -20.85 8.06 16.14
CA GLY A 148 -20.90 7.05 15.07
C GLY A 148 -19.83 5.95 15.17
N LEU A 149 -18.91 6.04 16.13
CA LEU A 149 -17.89 5.03 16.37
C LEU A 149 -18.16 4.27 17.68
N PRO A 150 -17.83 2.98 17.77
CA PRO A 150 -17.86 2.25 19.03
C PRO A 150 -16.96 2.88 20.10
N GLY A 151 -17.41 2.88 21.36
CA GLY A 151 -16.70 3.52 22.48
C GLY A 151 -15.27 3.02 22.70
N ASP A 152 -15.04 1.72 22.52
CA ASP A 152 -13.73 1.06 22.63
C ASP A 152 -12.74 1.59 21.60
N TYR A 153 -13.17 1.69 20.34
CA TYR A 153 -12.40 2.32 19.27
C TYR A 153 -12.17 3.81 19.55
N ARG A 154 -13.22 4.55 19.92
CA ARG A 154 -13.13 6.00 20.15
C ARG A 154 -12.06 6.32 21.18
N ARG A 155 -12.06 5.63 22.32
CA ARG A 155 -11.09 5.83 23.41
C ARG A 155 -9.68 5.40 23.05
N LEU A 156 -9.54 4.35 22.23
CA LEU A 156 -8.25 3.80 21.89
C LEU A 156 -7.57 4.56 20.74
N ALA A 157 -8.31 4.90 19.69
CA ALA A 157 -7.75 5.34 18.41
C ALA A 157 -8.53 6.49 17.73
N ALA A 158 -9.46 7.15 18.43
CA ALA A 158 -10.11 8.35 17.90
C ALA A 158 -10.55 9.30 19.04
N ASP A 159 -9.62 9.76 19.86
CA ASP A 159 -9.84 10.70 20.96
C ASP A 159 -8.81 11.85 20.93
N SER A 160 -8.66 12.53 19.78
CA SER A 160 -7.72 13.65 19.65
C SER A 160 -8.04 14.81 20.61
N ASP A 161 -9.31 14.97 20.98
CA ASP A 161 -9.79 16.02 21.87
C ASP A 161 -9.52 15.70 23.36
N ALA A 162 -8.90 14.55 23.65
CA ALA A 162 -8.54 14.10 25.00
C ALA A 162 -9.73 14.06 25.97
N THR A 163 -10.87 13.56 25.49
CA THR A 163 -12.10 13.41 26.28
C THR A 163 -11.94 12.28 27.31
N TRP A 164 -11.13 11.26 27.00
CA TRP A 164 -10.89 10.10 27.87
C TRP A 164 -9.41 9.91 28.17
N GLY A 165 -9.11 8.98 29.07
CA GLY A 165 -7.74 8.70 29.48
C GLY A 165 -7.14 9.77 30.38
N HIS A 166 -5.81 9.80 30.43
CA HIS A 166 -5.07 10.91 31.01
C HIS A 166 -4.88 11.99 29.95
N PRO A 167 -5.20 13.27 30.23
CA PRO A 167 -5.08 14.34 29.25
C PRO A 167 -3.61 14.58 28.85
N PRO A 168 -3.36 15.22 27.70
CA PRO A 168 -2.03 15.69 27.35
C PRO A 168 -1.65 16.88 28.25
N VAL A 169 -0.35 17.06 28.46
CA VAL A 169 0.18 18.14 29.32
C VAL A 169 0.52 19.42 28.57
N ILE A 170 0.22 19.47 27.27
CA ILE A 170 0.42 20.66 26.45
C ILE A 170 -0.70 21.70 26.63
N PRO A 171 -0.43 23.01 26.42
CA PRO A 171 -1.35 24.08 26.82
C PRO A 171 -2.71 24.07 26.14
N ASN A 172 -2.82 23.54 24.93
CA ASN A 172 -4.10 23.47 24.20
C ASN A 172 -4.99 22.30 24.66
N GLY A 173 -4.47 21.39 25.49
CA GLY A 173 -5.22 20.28 26.06
C GLY A 173 -5.65 19.19 25.06
N THR A 174 -5.13 19.19 23.83
CA THR A 174 -5.49 18.20 22.80
C THR A 174 -4.30 17.37 22.35
N TRP A 175 -4.55 16.14 21.91
CA TRP A 175 -3.53 15.37 21.20
C TRP A 175 -3.31 15.98 19.82
N ARG A 176 -2.08 15.92 19.32
CA ARG A 176 -1.66 16.57 18.06
C ARG A 176 -0.87 15.62 17.17
N GLN A 177 -0.62 16.05 15.93
CA GLN A 177 0.09 15.27 14.91
C GLN A 177 -0.62 13.93 14.69
N THR A 178 0.09 12.82 14.79
CA THR A 178 -0.47 11.48 14.59
C THR A 178 -1.06 10.85 15.86
N ASN A 179 -1.02 11.53 17.01
CA ASN A 179 -1.67 11.02 18.22
C ASN A 179 -3.19 10.98 18.02
N ALA A 180 -3.71 9.78 17.85
CA ALA A 180 -5.14 9.53 17.76
C ALA A 180 -5.77 9.47 19.15
N SER A 181 -4.98 9.15 20.19
CA SER A 181 -5.33 9.22 21.61
C SER A 181 -4.04 9.31 22.44
N ARG A 182 -4.14 9.14 23.76
CA ARG A 182 -2.96 8.88 24.62
C ARG A 182 -2.21 7.62 24.20
N TYR A 183 -2.92 6.60 23.77
CA TYR A 183 -2.39 5.23 23.67
C TYR A 183 -1.83 4.92 22.28
N VAL A 184 -2.37 5.58 21.24
CA VAL A 184 -2.09 5.28 19.85
C VAL A 184 -1.63 6.52 19.09
N ARG A 185 -0.54 6.36 18.34
CA ARG A 185 -0.10 7.25 17.28
C ARG A 185 -0.33 6.54 15.94
N ALA A 186 -1.34 6.98 15.19
CA ALA A 186 -1.66 6.41 13.88
C ALA A 186 -0.45 6.50 12.93
N PHE A 187 -0.24 5.48 12.10
CA PHE A 187 0.90 5.36 11.19
C PHE A 187 2.29 5.31 11.87
N GLN A 188 2.33 5.13 13.20
CA GLN A 188 3.55 5.21 14.02
C GLN A 188 3.48 4.24 15.20
N SER A 189 3.42 2.94 14.91
CA SER A 189 3.38 1.87 15.94
C SER A 189 4.55 1.97 16.91
N ARG A 190 5.78 2.24 16.43
CA ARG A 190 6.97 2.37 17.28
C ARG A 190 6.87 3.47 18.33
N ARG A 191 6.01 4.46 18.10
CA ARG A 191 5.81 5.62 19.00
C ARG A 191 4.53 5.52 19.83
N SER A 192 3.76 4.44 19.68
CA SER A 192 2.48 4.25 20.35
C SER A 192 2.68 3.59 21.72
N LEU A 193 2.13 4.21 22.78
CA LEU A 193 2.22 3.69 24.14
C LEU A 193 1.63 2.28 24.26
N LEU A 194 0.54 1.97 23.54
CA LEU A 194 -0.02 0.62 23.48
C LEU A 194 1.05 -0.39 23.03
N VAL A 195 1.79 -0.09 21.97
CA VAL A 195 2.81 -0.98 21.43
C VAL A 195 3.97 -1.13 22.40
N TRP A 196 4.40 -0.07 23.08
CA TRP A 196 5.41 -0.18 24.14
C TRP A 196 4.96 -1.12 25.27
N LYS A 197 3.68 -1.04 25.66
CA LYS A 197 3.11 -1.96 26.64
C LYS A 197 3.05 -3.39 26.14
N LEU A 198 2.75 -3.65 24.87
CA LEU A 198 2.70 -5.00 24.31
C LEU A 198 4.08 -5.67 24.13
N PHE A 199 5.13 -4.86 24.04
CA PHE A 199 6.51 -5.34 23.87
C PHE A 199 7.33 -5.26 25.16
N GLY A 200 6.88 -4.50 26.15
CA GLY A 200 7.56 -4.35 27.43
C GLY A 200 8.75 -3.40 27.40
N GLU A 201 8.81 -2.52 26.39
CA GLU A 201 9.89 -1.55 26.23
C GLU A 201 9.46 -0.38 25.33
N ARG A 202 10.19 0.73 25.41
CA ARG A 202 10.05 1.86 24.48
C ARG A 202 10.78 1.52 23.16
N LEU A 203 10.10 1.72 22.02
CA LEU A 203 10.51 1.17 20.71
C LEU A 203 10.85 2.22 19.65
N ASP A 204 10.79 3.51 19.99
CA ASP A 204 11.00 4.61 19.04
C ASP A 204 12.47 5.04 18.89
N GLY A 205 13.38 4.40 19.64
CA GLY A 205 14.81 4.73 19.65
C GLY A 205 15.19 5.78 20.68
N TRP A 206 14.22 6.29 21.45
CA TRP A 206 14.45 7.17 22.59
C TRP A 206 14.32 6.40 23.91
N THR A 207 14.95 6.97 24.92
CA THR A 207 14.75 6.64 26.34
C THR A 207 13.73 7.61 26.94
N ASN A 208 13.19 7.26 28.10
CA ASN A 208 12.32 8.16 28.87
C ASN A 208 12.99 9.49 29.23
N ALA A 209 14.34 9.54 29.29
CA ALA A 209 15.06 10.75 29.65
C ALA A 209 15.22 11.75 28.49
N ASP A 210 14.95 11.34 27.24
CA ASP A 210 15.16 12.18 26.06
C ASP A 210 14.07 13.26 25.88
N HIS A 211 12.93 13.09 26.56
CA HIS A 211 11.82 14.03 26.55
C HIS A 211 11.36 14.34 27.98
N PRO A 212 10.91 15.57 28.28
CA PRO A 212 10.26 15.83 29.55
C PRO A 212 8.93 15.08 29.64
N THR A 213 8.62 14.51 30.80
CA THR A 213 7.39 13.76 31.03
C THR A 213 6.83 14.09 32.41
N GLU A 214 5.50 14.11 32.52
CA GLU A 214 4.84 14.37 33.79
C GLU A 214 5.02 13.20 34.78
N SER A 215 5.39 13.49 36.04
CA SER A 215 5.52 12.41 37.04
C SER A 215 4.17 11.86 37.50
N VAL A 216 3.09 12.62 37.31
CA VAL A 216 1.70 12.19 37.50
C VAL A 216 0.99 12.26 36.15
N PRO A 217 0.60 11.12 35.54
CA PRO A 217 0.02 11.07 34.20
C PRO A 217 -1.14 12.07 33.98
N GLY A 218 -0.95 12.97 33.01
CA GLY A 218 -1.87 14.04 32.65
C GLY A 218 -1.89 15.27 33.57
N ASP A 219 -0.95 15.39 34.52
CA ASP A 219 -0.80 16.61 35.34
C ASP A 219 0.39 17.46 34.86
N PRO A 220 0.16 18.56 34.12
CA PRO A 220 1.23 19.43 33.63
C PRO A 220 2.03 20.09 34.76
N GLY A 221 1.47 20.22 35.97
CA GLY A 221 2.17 20.76 37.14
C GLY A 221 3.29 19.85 37.66
N THR A 222 3.36 18.62 37.15
CA THR A 222 4.37 17.63 37.52
C THR A 222 5.44 17.40 36.46
N LEU A 223 5.50 18.28 35.45
CA LEU A 223 6.63 18.34 34.53
C LEU A 223 7.90 18.81 35.25
N PRO A 224 9.10 18.41 34.78
CA PRO A 224 10.36 18.92 35.30
C PRO A 224 10.39 20.46 35.25
N ALA A 225 10.95 21.08 36.29
CA ALA A 225 11.02 22.53 36.39
C ALA A 225 11.74 23.15 35.16
N GLY A 226 11.08 24.08 34.48
CA GLY A 226 11.60 24.74 33.28
C GLY A 226 11.45 23.95 31.98
N ALA A 227 10.84 22.76 31.99
CA ALA A 227 10.53 22.02 30.78
C ALA A 227 9.55 22.80 29.89
N ASP A 228 9.75 22.75 28.57
CA ASP A 228 8.74 23.17 27.60
C ASP A 228 7.70 22.05 27.47
N PRO A 229 6.42 22.27 27.81
CA PRO A 229 5.38 21.27 27.62
C PRO A 229 5.30 20.79 26.16
N ASN A 230 5.64 21.63 25.18
CA ASN A 230 5.64 21.23 23.76
C ASN A 230 6.75 20.23 23.42
N ALA A 231 7.76 20.06 24.25
CA ALA A 231 8.78 19.03 24.07
C ALA A 231 8.37 17.71 24.75
N ALA A 232 7.27 17.69 25.51
CA ALA A 232 6.89 16.55 26.33
C ALA A 232 6.45 15.33 25.51
N ASP A 233 6.82 14.15 26.00
CA ASP A 233 6.39 12.86 25.47
C ASP A 233 6.01 11.91 26.60
N LEU A 234 5.41 10.77 26.25
CA LEU A 234 5.05 9.72 27.19
C LEU A 234 6.25 8.84 27.51
N ASP A 235 6.20 8.25 28.71
CA ASP A 235 7.17 7.26 29.17
C ASP A 235 6.62 5.84 29.06
N TYR A 236 7.52 4.89 28.78
CA TYR A 236 7.27 3.49 29.12
C TYR A 236 7.52 3.30 30.62
N THR A 237 6.48 2.90 31.37
CA THR A 237 6.55 2.64 32.82
C THR A 237 5.86 1.32 33.15
N GLY A 238 6.14 0.72 34.31
CA GLY A 238 5.53 -0.54 34.74
C GLY A 238 5.94 -1.72 33.85
N ASP A 239 5.06 -2.73 33.75
CA ASP A 239 5.35 -3.99 33.06
C ASP A 239 4.78 -4.06 31.63
N ILE A 240 5.21 -5.10 30.91
CA ILE A 240 4.56 -5.59 29.68
C ILE A 240 3.08 -5.92 29.95
N MET A 241 2.22 -5.77 28.95
CA MET A 241 0.78 -6.05 29.02
C MET A 241 0.37 -7.16 28.03
N PRO A 242 -0.49 -8.11 28.45
CA PRO A 242 -0.93 -8.33 29.82
C PRO A 242 0.25 -8.69 30.76
N PRO A 243 0.22 -8.28 32.04
CA PRO A 243 1.33 -8.53 32.95
C PRO A 243 1.45 -10.04 33.24
N PRO A 244 2.67 -10.55 33.49
CA PRO A 244 2.86 -11.95 33.86
C PRO A 244 1.95 -12.36 35.03
N GLY A 245 1.19 -13.45 34.84
CA GLY A 245 0.23 -13.94 35.84
C GLY A 245 -1.14 -13.25 35.84
N ALA A 246 -1.43 -12.36 34.90
CA ALA A 246 -2.76 -11.81 34.71
C ALA A 246 -3.81 -12.92 34.45
N PRO A 247 -5.09 -12.72 34.85
CA PRO A 247 -6.16 -13.70 34.65
C PRO A 247 -6.67 -13.77 33.19
N VAL A 248 -5.83 -13.40 32.23
CA VAL A 248 -6.12 -13.34 30.80
C VAL A 248 -4.96 -13.93 30.02
N PRO A 249 -5.21 -14.57 28.86
CA PRO A 249 -4.14 -15.11 28.04
C PRO A 249 -3.25 -14.00 27.47
N PRO A 250 -1.92 -14.20 27.39
CA PRO A 250 -1.04 -13.27 26.70
C PRO A 250 -1.32 -13.29 25.18
N LEU A 251 -0.96 -12.20 24.50
CA LEU A 251 -0.98 -12.16 23.04
C LEU A 251 0.19 -12.97 22.47
N THR A 252 -0.09 -13.73 21.41
CA THR A 252 0.97 -14.35 20.61
C THR A 252 1.78 -13.29 19.86
N SER A 253 2.93 -13.67 19.28
CA SER A 253 3.72 -12.76 18.43
C SER A 253 2.93 -12.26 17.22
N GLU A 254 2.14 -13.12 16.57
CA GLU A 254 1.31 -12.70 15.44
C GLU A 254 0.20 -11.75 15.86
N GLU A 255 -0.46 -12.00 17.00
CA GLU A 255 -1.51 -11.10 17.48
C GLU A 255 -0.97 -9.71 17.85
N ARG A 256 0.24 -9.63 18.39
CA ARG A 256 0.94 -8.34 18.58
C ARG A 256 1.23 -7.67 17.24
N LEU A 257 1.68 -8.43 16.24
CA LEU A 257 1.93 -7.90 14.90
C LEU A 257 0.64 -7.46 14.18
N THR A 258 -0.50 -8.11 14.43
CA THR A 258 -1.81 -7.64 13.96
C THR A 258 -2.13 -6.25 14.50
N ILE A 259 -1.93 -6.00 15.80
CA ILE A 259 -2.13 -4.67 16.39
C ILE A 259 -1.14 -3.64 15.83
N VAL A 260 0.13 -4.03 15.65
CA VAL A 260 1.16 -3.17 15.03
C VAL A 260 0.74 -2.77 13.62
N ARG A 261 0.39 -3.74 12.76
CA ARG A 261 -0.07 -3.52 11.38
C ARG A 261 -1.30 -2.62 11.35
N TRP A 262 -2.27 -2.85 12.23
CA TRP A 262 -3.45 -1.99 12.34
C TRP A 262 -3.08 -0.53 12.65
N ILE A 263 -2.19 -0.29 13.60
CA ILE A 263 -1.73 1.07 13.92
C ILE A 263 -0.98 1.69 12.74
N ASP A 264 -0.09 0.93 12.12
CA ASP A 264 0.75 1.39 11.00
C ASP A 264 -0.04 1.63 9.71
N LEU A 265 -1.20 1.00 9.55
CA LEU A 265 -2.19 1.30 8.49
C LEU A 265 -3.05 2.54 8.80
N GLY A 266 -2.87 3.18 9.96
CA GLY A 266 -3.63 4.37 10.34
C GLY A 266 -4.86 4.08 11.19
N CYS A 267 -4.92 2.91 11.82
CA CYS A 267 -6.02 2.45 12.66
C CYS A 267 -7.36 2.29 11.93
N PRO A 268 -7.43 1.67 10.74
CA PRO A 268 -8.70 1.55 10.02
C PRO A 268 -9.77 0.81 10.83
N ILE A 269 -11.03 1.20 10.60
CA ILE A 269 -12.23 0.59 11.16
C ILE A 269 -13.27 0.48 10.06
N ASP A 270 -13.83 -0.72 9.88
CA ASP A 270 -14.91 -0.91 8.92
C ASP A 270 -16.27 -0.61 9.56
N THR A 271 -16.83 0.58 9.30
CA THR A 271 -18.15 0.96 9.83
C THR A 271 -19.30 0.69 8.86
N GLY A 272 -19.05 0.07 7.70
CA GLY A 272 -20.09 -0.28 6.74
C GLY A 272 -21.15 -1.18 7.38
N ALA A 273 -22.42 -0.76 7.37
CA ALA A 273 -23.53 -1.54 7.93
C ALA A 273 -24.83 -1.32 7.17
N GLY A 274 -25.72 -2.33 7.17
CA GLY A 274 -27.02 -2.23 6.52
C GLY A 274 -26.91 -1.96 5.02
N ALA A 275 -27.56 -0.88 4.54
CA ALA A 275 -27.48 -0.45 3.14
C ALA A 275 -26.09 0.08 2.76
N ASP A 276 -25.30 0.50 3.75
CA ASP A 276 -23.95 1.05 3.56
C ASP A 276 -22.85 0.01 3.81
N ALA A 277 -23.21 -1.26 4.07
CA ALA A 277 -22.25 -2.35 4.17
C ALA A 277 -21.27 -2.44 2.99
N PRO A 278 -21.69 -2.13 1.74
CA PRO A 278 -20.76 -2.09 0.61
C PRO A 278 -19.80 -0.90 0.59
N TYR A 279 -19.97 0.12 1.43
CA TYR A 279 -19.16 1.37 1.39
C TYR A 279 -18.21 1.51 2.59
N GLY A 280 -17.81 0.36 3.15
CA GLY A 280 -16.91 0.25 4.28
C GLY A 280 -15.43 0.33 3.94
N TRP A 281 -14.57 0.07 4.94
CA TRP A 281 -13.11 -0.01 4.73
C TRP A 281 -12.71 -1.15 3.78
N LEU A 282 -13.52 -2.20 3.70
CA LEU A 282 -13.28 -3.37 2.87
C LEU A 282 -13.90 -3.24 1.45
N LEU A 283 -14.40 -2.06 1.09
CA LEU A 283 -14.84 -1.78 -0.27
C LEU A 283 -13.64 -1.68 -1.20
N ASP A 284 -13.72 -2.42 -2.31
CA ASP A 284 -12.83 -2.20 -3.45
C ASP A 284 -13.47 -1.16 -4.37
N ASP A 285 -13.00 0.09 -4.25
CA ASP A 285 -13.42 1.18 -5.14
C ASP A 285 -12.45 1.39 -6.31
N GLN A 286 -11.41 0.56 -6.41
CA GLN A 286 -10.43 0.62 -7.46
C GLN A 286 -10.92 -0.13 -8.67
N ARG A 287 -10.46 0.30 -9.85
CA ARG A 287 -10.79 -0.41 -11.09
C ARG A 287 -9.63 -1.35 -11.42
N PRO A 288 -9.90 -2.51 -12.02
CA PRO A 288 -8.84 -3.39 -12.47
C PRO A 288 -8.01 -2.66 -13.54
N ALA A 289 -6.70 -2.82 -13.49
CA ALA A 289 -5.83 -2.35 -14.55
C ALA A 289 -6.11 -3.15 -15.83
N LEU A 290 -6.30 -2.45 -16.95
CA LEU A 290 -6.45 -3.06 -18.28
C LEU A 290 -5.58 -2.30 -19.27
N ALA A 291 -4.57 -2.98 -19.80
CA ALA A 291 -3.58 -2.42 -20.69
C ALA A 291 -3.64 -3.07 -22.06
N LEU A 292 -4.14 -2.36 -23.08
CA LEU A 292 -4.00 -2.79 -24.46
C LEU A 292 -2.61 -2.40 -24.98
N SER A 293 -1.68 -3.35 -24.96
CA SER A 293 -0.26 -3.11 -25.29
C SER A 293 0.02 -3.22 -26.79
N LEU A 294 -0.71 -4.10 -27.48
CA LEU A 294 -0.70 -4.21 -28.95
C LEU A 294 -2.13 -4.27 -29.49
N PRO A 295 -2.42 -3.61 -30.62
CA PRO A 295 -1.55 -2.66 -31.35
C PRO A 295 -1.21 -1.40 -30.54
N ARG A 296 -0.09 -0.74 -30.83
CA ARG A 296 0.29 0.56 -30.24
C ARG A 296 -0.64 1.68 -30.76
N PRO A 297 -0.89 2.75 -29.98
CA PRO A 297 -1.73 3.85 -30.44
C PRO A 297 -1.06 4.57 -31.63
N GLY A 298 -1.86 4.99 -32.61
CA GLY A 298 -1.35 5.64 -33.81
C GLY A 298 -0.71 4.66 -34.81
N ALA A 299 0.32 5.10 -35.52
CA ALA A 299 0.97 4.30 -36.56
C ALA A 299 1.86 3.21 -35.96
N ASN A 300 1.67 1.98 -36.42
CA ASN A 300 2.53 0.83 -36.09
C ASN A 300 3.45 0.58 -37.29
N GLU A 301 4.76 0.70 -37.08
CA GLU A 301 5.78 0.46 -38.12
C GLU A 301 6.03 -1.03 -38.36
N THR A 302 5.73 -1.86 -37.35
CA THR A 302 5.78 -3.32 -37.44
C THR A 302 4.42 -3.88 -37.85
N PRO A 303 4.37 -5.00 -38.60
CA PRO A 303 3.11 -5.65 -38.95
C PRO A 303 2.26 -5.94 -37.71
N VAL A 304 1.00 -5.54 -37.75
CA VAL A 304 0.05 -5.81 -36.66
C VAL A 304 -0.64 -7.14 -36.93
N ASP A 305 -0.33 -8.15 -36.11
CA ASP A 305 -0.76 -9.54 -36.29
C ASP A 305 -1.51 -10.11 -35.08
N ARG A 306 -1.69 -9.30 -34.03
CA ARG A 306 -2.33 -9.71 -32.78
C ARG A 306 -2.89 -8.52 -31.99
N ILE A 307 -3.83 -8.82 -31.10
CA ILE A 307 -4.17 -7.99 -29.94
C ILE A 307 -3.42 -8.57 -28.74
N ARG A 308 -2.78 -7.73 -27.94
CA ARG A 308 -2.20 -8.11 -26.64
C ARG A 308 -2.74 -7.21 -25.55
N ILE A 309 -3.34 -7.81 -24.53
CA ILE A 309 -3.81 -7.13 -23.33
C ILE A 309 -3.09 -7.62 -22.08
N GLY A 310 -2.93 -6.76 -21.10
CA GLY A 310 -2.56 -7.10 -19.72
C GLY A 310 -3.70 -6.70 -18.78
N VAL A 311 -3.99 -7.54 -17.79
CA VAL A 311 -4.96 -7.26 -16.73
C VAL A 311 -4.34 -7.57 -15.37
N ALA A 312 -4.64 -6.73 -14.39
CA ALA A 312 -4.26 -6.93 -13.01
C ALA A 312 -5.28 -6.25 -12.11
N ASP A 313 -5.47 -6.75 -10.90
CA ASP A 313 -6.26 -6.09 -9.88
C ASP A 313 -5.57 -6.28 -8.52
N GLY A 314 -5.49 -5.20 -7.75
CA GLY A 314 -4.75 -5.16 -6.50
C GLY A 314 -5.57 -5.49 -5.27
N ASP A 315 -6.88 -5.74 -5.41
CA ASP A 315 -7.80 -5.88 -4.30
C ASP A 315 -8.75 -7.07 -4.50
N SER A 316 -9.96 -6.88 -5.04
CA SER A 316 -10.96 -7.95 -5.14
C SER A 316 -10.65 -9.02 -6.19
N GLY A 317 -9.72 -8.74 -7.10
CA GLY A 317 -9.29 -9.64 -8.17
C GLY A 317 -10.08 -9.42 -9.47
N VAL A 318 -9.48 -9.83 -10.60
CA VAL A 318 -10.09 -9.70 -11.93
C VAL A 318 -11.13 -10.81 -12.17
N ASP A 319 -12.35 -10.45 -12.58
CA ASP A 319 -13.33 -11.40 -13.12
C ASP A 319 -13.12 -11.56 -14.64
N LEU A 320 -12.23 -12.49 -15.01
CA LEU A 320 -11.90 -12.77 -16.40
C LEU A 320 -13.08 -13.26 -17.25
N ALA A 321 -14.14 -13.78 -16.65
CA ALA A 321 -15.33 -14.18 -17.41
C ALA A 321 -16.05 -12.97 -18.03
N THR A 322 -15.77 -11.76 -17.53
CA THR A 322 -16.31 -10.50 -18.05
C THR A 322 -15.46 -9.86 -19.13
N LEU A 323 -14.29 -10.43 -19.46
CA LEU A 323 -13.42 -9.92 -20.50
C LEU A 323 -14.19 -9.83 -21.83
N SER A 324 -14.21 -8.65 -22.42
CA SER A 324 -14.73 -8.42 -23.77
C SER A 324 -13.65 -7.78 -24.63
N LEU A 325 -13.49 -8.30 -25.84
CA LEU A 325 -12.58 -7.81 -26.87
C LEU A 325 -13.31 -7.70 -28.20
N ARG A 326 -13.27 -6.52 -28.81
CA ARG A 326 -13.90 -6.27 -30.12
C ARG A 326 -12.98 -5.46 -31.00
N ALA A 327 -13.06 -5.71 -32.31
CA ALA A 327 -12.31 -4.97 -33.32
C ALA A 327 -13.25 -4.48 -34.42
N ASP A 328 -12.97 -3.33 -35.04
CA ASP A 328 -13.74 -2.82 -36.20
C ASP A 328 -13.29 -3.41 -37.56
N PHE A 329 -12.54 -4.52 -37.50
CA PHE A 329 -12.03 -5.28 -38.64
C PHE A 329 -12.19 -6.78 -38.39
N GLU A 330 -11.98 -7.59 -39.43
CA GLU A 330 -12.05 -9.04 -39.32
C GLU A 330 -10.85 -9.59 -38.54
N VAL A 331 -11.12 -10.47 -37.57
CA VAL A 331 -10.09 -11.14 -36.77
C VAL A 331 -10.33 -12.65 -36.81
N SER A 332 -9.37 -13.42 -37.34
CA SER A 332 -9.44 -14.88 -37.39
C SER A 332 -10.76 -15.42 -37.98
N GLY A 333 -11.21 -14.80 -39.08
CA GLY A 333 -12.46 -15.13 -39.78
C GLY A 333 -13.73 -14.60 -39.14
N ARG A 334 -13.65 -13.87 -38.01
CA ARG A 334 -14.81 -13.24 -37.36
C ARG A 334 -15.04 -11.84 -37.90
N PRO A 335 -16.26 -11.48 -38.32
CA PRO A 335 -16.54 -10.16 -38.85
C PRO A 335 -16.34 -9.06 -37.79
N ALA A 336 -16.09 -7.84 -38.26
CA ALA A 336 -15.97 -6.64 -37.41
C ALA A 336 -17.11 -6.53 -36.38
N GLY A 337 -16.78 -6.15 -35.16
CA GLY A 337 -17.69 -6.03 -34.03
C GLY A 337 -18.00 -7.34 -33.30
N SER A 338 -17.53 -8.49 -33.81
CA SER A 338 -17.67 -9.78 -33.11
C SER A 338 -16.91 -9.78 -31.79
N GLU A 339 -17.42 -10.55 -30.82
CA GLU A 339 -16.68 -10.85 -29.59
C GLU A 339 -15.44 -11.70 -29.92
N LEU A 340 -14.33 -11.42 -29.26
CA LEU A 340 -13.03 -12.06 -29.49
C LEU A 340 -12.41 -12.64 -28.21
N ALA A 341 -13.01 -12.41 -27.03
CA ALA A 341 -12.44 -12.84 -25.76
C ALA A 341 -12.17 -14.36 -25.67
N ASP A 342 -13.01 -15.19 -26.30
CA ASP A 342 -12.83 -16.65 -26.35
C ASP A 342 -11.69 -17.10 -27.30
N LEU A 343 -11.16 -16.20 -28.13
CA LEU A 343 -9.92 -16.43 -28.89
C LEU A 343 -8.66 -16.06 -28.11
N ALA A 344 -8.80 -15.43 -26.93
CA ALA A 344 -7.67 -14.96 -26.15
C ALA A 344 -6.97 -16.14 -25.47
N SER A 345 -5.64 -16.16 -25.55
CA SER A 345 -4.79 -17.16 -24.92
C SER A 345 -3.80 -16.49 -23.96
N ALA A 346 -3.60 -17.07 -22.78
CA ALA A 346 -2.62 -16.58 -21.81
C ALA A 346 -1.19 -16.82 -22.34
N VAL A 347 -0.38 -15.77 -22.38
CA VAL A 347 1.02 -15.82 -22.84
C VAL A 347 2.01 -15.50 -21.73
N ALA A 348 1.56 -14.79 -20.71
CA ALA A 348 2.22 -14.61 -19.43
C ALA A 348 1.13 -14.40 -18.38
N ASP A 349 1.53 -14.35 -17.12
CA ASP A 349 0.58 -14.07 -16.06
C ASP A 349 -0.09 -12.70 -16.26
N GLY A 350 -1.43 -12.68 -16.16
CA GLY A 350 -2.24 -11.50 -16.45
C GLY A 350 -2.18 -11.00 -17.90
N VAL A 351 -1.46 -11.67 -18.82
CA VAL A 351 -1.28 -11.21 -20.21
C VAL A 351 -1.90 -12.19 -21.20
N TYR A 352 -2.77 -11.66 -22.07
CA TYR A 352 -3.54 -12.42 -23.05
C TYR A 352 -3.32 -11.92 -24.46
N GLU A 353 -3.31 -12.84 -25.42
CA GLU A 353 -3.19 -12.55 -26.85
C GLU A 353 -4.31 -13.15 -27.69
N VAL A 354 -4.80 -12.38 -28.66
CA VAL A 354 -5.62 -12.85 -29.77
C VAL A 354 -4.81 -12.70 -31.05
N ALA A 355 -4.35 -13.81 -31.63
CA ALA A 355 -3.66 -13.81 -32.92
C ALA A 355 -4.66 -13.62 -34.08
N PHE A 356 -4.24 -12.93 -35.14
CA PHE A 356 -5.06 -12.68 -36.33
C PHE A 356 -4.91 -13.75 -37.43
N GLY A 357 -3.90 -14.62 -37.31
CA GLY A 357 -3.51 -15.59 -38.34
C GLY A 357 -2.66 -15.01 -39.48
N SER A 358 -2.89 -13.75 -39.85
CA SER A 358 -2.02 -12.99 -40.77
C SER A 358 -1.97 -11.51 -40.38
N PRO A 359 -0.88 -10.79 -40.67
CA PRO A 359 -0.82 -9.36 -40.40
C PRO A 359 -1.89 -8.57 -41.17
N LEU A 360 -2.41 -7.52 -40.53
CA LEU A 360 -3.37 -6.62 -41.16
C LEU A 360 -2.73 -5.88 -42.35
N PRO A 361 -3.47 -5.69 -43.45
CA PRO A 361 -3.00 -4.88 -44.57
C PRO A 361 -2.85 -3.40 -44.16
N PRO A 362 -2.13 -2.58 -44.96
CA PRO A 362 -2.04 -1.13 -44.76
C PRO A 362 -3.42 -0.47 -44.66
N ARG A 363 -3.76 0.07 -43.49
CA ARG A 363 -5.05 0.69 -43.19
C ARG A 363 -4.93 1.71 -42.05
N LEU A 364 -5.74 2.76 -42.14
CA LEU A 364 -5.87 3.81 -41.13
C LEU A 364 -7.21 3.67 -40.39
N GLY A 365 -7.28 4.27 -39.20
CA GLY A 365 -8.53 4.44 -38.46
C GLY A 365 -9.11 3.13 -37.93
N LEU A 366 -8.25 2.16 -37.60
CA LEU A 366 -8.65 0.90 -36.99
C LEU A 366 -8.86 1.07 -35.48
N HIS A 367 -9.80 0.31 -34.93
CA HIS A 367 -10.12 0.33 -33.51
C HIS A 367 -10.15 -1.07 -32.91
N VAL A 368 -9.62 -1.19 -31.70
CA VAL A 368 -9.85 -2.31 -30.79
C VAL A 368 -10.41 -1.78 -29.48
N ASP A 369 -11.49 -2.38 -29.01
CA ASP A 369 -12.12 -2.11 -27.74
C ASP A 369 -11.89 -3.30 -26.80
N ALA A 370 -11.53 -3.01 -25.55
CA ALA A 370 -11.35 -3.99 -24.49
C ALA A 370 -12.09 -3.52 -23.23
N GLU A 371 -12.75 -4.45 -22.54
CA GLU A 371 -13.42 -4.21 -21.26
C GLU A 371 -13.19 -5.39 -20.33
N VAL A 372 -13.00 -5.13 -19.03
CA VAL A 372 -12.97 -6.16 -17.99
C VAL A 372 -13.50 -5.59 -16.68
N ARG A 373 -14.04 -6.45 -15.83
CA ARG A 373 -14.47 -6.13 -14.48
C ARG A 373 -13.62 -6.84 -13.43
N ASP A 374 -13.57 -6.27 -12.25
CA ASP A 374 -13.15 -6.99 -11.05
C ASP A 374 -14.35 -7.77 -10.44
N VAL A 375 -14.08 -8.46 -9.34
CA VAL A 375 -15.08 -9.27 -8.62
C VAL A 375 -16.14 -8.41 -7.92
N GLN A 376 -15.85 -7.14 -7.57
CA GLN A 376 -16.83 -6.20 -7.02
C GLN A 376 -17.65 -5.46 -8.09
N GLY A 377 -17.30 -5.62 -9.36
CA GLY A 377 -18.00 -5.09 -10.52
C GLY A 377 -17.50 -3.74 -11.01
N ASN A 378 -16.36 -3.23 -10.52
CA ASN A 378 -15.75 -2.04 -11.12
C ASN A 378 -15.23 -2.39 -12.51
N VAL A 379 -15.38 -1.45 -13.45
CA VAL A 379 -15.16 -1.72 -14.88
C VAL A 379 -14.09 -0.82 -15.46
N THR A 380 -13.12 -1.41 -16.13
CA THR A 380 -12.16 -0.68 -16.97
C THR A 380 -12.43 -0.94 -18.44
N ARG A 381 -12.38 0.13 -19.24
CA ARG A 381 -12.58 0.11 -20.68
C ARG A 381 -11.41 0.80 -21.37
N VAL A 382 -10.90 0.19 -22.43
CA VAL A 382 -9.86 0.76 -23.28
C VAL A 382 -10.33 0.72 -24.72
N ARG A 383 -10.26 1.87 -25.40
CA ARG A 383 -10.41 1.96 -26.85
C ARG A 383 -9.08 2.38 -27.48
N ARG A 384 -8.56 1.57 -28.39
CA ARG A 384 -7.30 1.80 -29.09
C ARG A 384 -7.56 2.15 -30.54
N ALA A 385 -7.29 3.39 -30.92
CA ALA A 385 -7.20 3.80 -32.32
C ALA A 385 -5.76 3.59 -32.83
N PHE A 386 -5.61 2.96 -33.99
CA PHE A 386 -4.31 2.69 -34.60
C PHE A 386 -4.34 2.63 -36.13
N ALA A 387 -3.15 2.57 -36.71
CA ALA A 387 -2.88 2.39 -38.13
C ALA A 387 -1.75 1.37 -38.31
N THR A 388 -1.75 0.65 -39.43
CA THR A 388 -0.77 -0.39 -39.76
C THR A 388 0.38 0.12 -40.66
N PHE A 389 0.38 1.42 -40.95
CA PHE A 389 1.46 2.10 -41.67
C PHE A 389 1.55 3.56 -41.22
N LEU A 390 2.72 4.16 -41.42
CA LEU A 390 2.90 5.61 -41.31
C LEU A 390 2.33 6.27 -42.58
N PRO A 391 1.30 7.13 -42.49
CA PRO A 391 0.91 7.91 -43.64
C PRO A 391 2.07 8.85 -44.01
N LEU A 392 2.35 8.96 -45.30
CA LEU A 392 3.51 9.64 -45.91
C LEU A 392 3.67 11.14 -45.54
N PHE A 393 2.74 11.70 -44.75
CA PHE A 393 2.65 13.12 -44.38
C PHE A 393 2.46 13.36 -42.87
N ALA A 394 2.74 12.36 -42.02
CA ALA A 394 2.62 12.48 -40.56
C ALA A 394 3.77 13.27 -39.89
N ASP A 395 4.77 13.70 -40.65
CA ASP A 395 5.98 14.39 -40.19
C ASP A 395 5.86 15.93 -40.18
N ASP A 396 4.66 16.47 -39.99
CA ASP A 396 4.43 17.93 -39.97
C ASP A 396 4.78 18.62 -41.32
N PHE A 397 4.67 17.91 -42.46
CA PHE A 397 4.84 18.47 -43.81
C PHE A 397 3.97 19.73 -44.04
N GLU A 398 2.72 19.71 -43.55
CA GLU A 398 1.80 20.86 -43.58
C GLU A 398 2.23 22.03 -42.67
N ARG A 399 3.11 21.81 -41.68
CA ARG A 399 3.68 22.86 -40.82
C ARG A 399 5.02 23.41 -41.32
N GLY A 400 5.47 22.99 -42.51
CA GLY A 400 6.59 23.65 -43.22
C GLY A 400 7.98 23.37 -42.65
N HIS A 401 8.19 22.29 -41.88
CA HIS A 401 9.51 21.93 -41.37
C HIS A 401 10.38 21.25 -42.46
N THR A 402 10.96 22.06 -43.36
CA THR A 402 11.71 21.62 -44.55
C THR A 402 13.10 21.02 -44.28
N LEU A 403 13.53 20.92 -43.02
CA LEU A 403 14.89 20.48 -42.66
C LEU A 403 15.20 19.01 -42.98
N ARG A 404 14.18 18.15 -43.19
CA ARG A 404 14.38 16.75 -43.59
C ARG A 404 14.46 16.52 -45.11
N TRP A 405 14.19 17.54 -45.92
CA TRP A 405 14.02 17.39 -47.38
C TRP A 405 15.00 18.24 -48.20
N SER A 406 16.16 18.64 -47.65
CA SER A 406 17.22 19.21 -48.47
C SER A 406 17.85 18.12 -49.34
N ALA A 407 17.33 17.95 -50.55
CA ALA A 407 17.99 17.19 -51.59
C ALA A 407 19.35 17.85 -51.88
N THR A 408 20.44 17.20 -51.49
CA THR A 408 21.75 17.44 -52.10
C THR A 408 21.63 17.06 -53.56
N SER A 409 21.36 18.05 -54.41
CA SER A 409 21.57 17.92 -55.85
C SER A 409 23.08 17.71 -56.06
N SER A 410 23.45 16.45 -56.27
CA SER A 410 24.67 16.11 -56.98
C SER A 410 24.22 15.78 -58.40
N SER A 411 24.63 16.64 -59.33
CA SER A 411 24.53 16.40 -60.77
C SER A 411 25.93 16.59 -61.34
N PRO A 412 26.23 15.88 -62.44
CA PRO A 412 27.10 14.71 -62.51
C PRO A 412 28.60 14.99 -62.41
#